data_AF-A0A264W037-F1
#
_entry.id   AF-A0A264W037-F1
#
_cell.length_a   1.000
_cell.length_b   1.000
_cell.length_c   1.000
_cell.angle_alpha   90.00
_cell.angle_beta   90.00
_cell.angle_gamma   90.00
#
_symmetry.space_group_name_H-M   'P 1'
#
loop_
_entity.id
_entity.type
_entity.pdbx_description
1 polymer ?
#
loop_
_entity_poly.entity_id
_entity_poly.type
_entity_poly.pdbx_seq_one_letter_code
_entity_poly.pdbx_strand_id
1 'polypeptide(L)'
;PFIQENWKASGFQDPTNVQKNAVDLILDGRDVIAESPTGTGKTLAYVLPILEKLEADQKNVQAVILAPSRELVMQIFDVIVEWK
;
A
#
# COMPACT_ATOMS: atom_id res chain seq x y z
N PRO A 1 12.76 9.73 -2.78
CA PRO A 1 12.54 8.28 -3.01
C PRO A 1 11.27 8.07 -3.85
N PHE A 2 11.24 7.09 -4.75
CA PHE A 2 10.23 6.93 -5.81
C PHE A 2 8.76 7.06 -5.33
N ILE A 3 8.43 6.58 -4.12
CA ILE A 3 7.08 6.72 -3.53
C ILE A 3 6.63 8.18 -3.42
N GLN A 4 7.53 9.09 -3.01
CA GLN A 4 7.20 10.52 -2.91
C GLN A 4 7.06 11.18 -4.29
N GLU A 5 7.78 10.69 -5.30
CA GLU A 5 7.66 11.17 -6.68
C GLU A 5 6.34 10.69 -7.29
N ASN A 6 6.02 9.41 -7.13
CA ASN A 6 4.75 8.80 -7.56
C ASN A 6 3.56 9.45 -6.85
N TRP A 7 3.67 9.78 -5.56
CA TRP A 7 2.62 10.53 -4.83
C TRP A 7 2.36 11.91 -5.44
N LYS A 8 3.40 12.65 -5.80
CA LYS A 8 3.25 13.96 -6.46
C LYS A 8 2.66 13.83 -7.86
N ALA A 9 2.99 12.76 -8.57
CA ALA A 9 2.51 12.49 -9.92
C ALA A 9 1.05 11.98 -9.96
N SER A 10 0.57 11.32 -8.90
CA SER A 10 -0.78 10.72 -8.86
C SER A 10 -1.92 11.76 -8.83
N GLY A 11 -1.61 13.02 -8.52
CA GLY A 11 -2.61 14.08 -8.36
C GLY A 11 -3.39 14.01 -7.05
N PHE A 12 -3.03 13.10 -6.14
CA PHE A 12 -3.58 13.07 -4.79
C PHE A 12 -3.12 14.29 -3.99
N GLN A 13 -4.03 14.81 -3.16
CA GLN A 13 -3.77 15.94 -2.27
C GLN A 13 -3.13 15.42 -0.98
N ASP A 14 -3.95 15.30 0.07
CA ASP A 14 -3.53 14.77 1.36
C ASP A 14 -3.82 13.27 1.46
N PRO A 15 -3.02 12.53 2.24
CA PRO A 15 -3.36 11.16 2.60
C PRO A 15 -4.70 11.08 3.33
N THR A 16 -5.47 10.04 3.04
CA THR A 16 -6.76 9.81 3.68
C THR A 16 -6.58 9.42 5.15
N ASN A 17 -7.65 9.51 5.95
CA ASN A 17 -7.59 9.19 7.38
C ASN A 17 -7.09 7.75 7.64
N VAL A 18 -7.52 6.77 6.83
CA VAL A 18 -7.05 5.38 6.98
C VAL A 18 -5.57 5.24 6.62
N GLN A 19 -5.06 6.01 5.64
CA GLN A 19 -3.64 6.01 5.28
C GLN A 19 -2.79 6.64 6.40
N LYS A 20 -3.18 7.83 6.89
CA LYS A 20 -2.49 8.53 7.98
C LYS A 20 -2.37 7.68 9.24
N ASN A 21 -3.41 6.92 9.57
CA ASN A 21 -3.44 6.12 10.79
C ASN A 21 -2.76 4.74 10.64
N ALA A 22 -2.73 4.16 9.43
CA ALA A 22 -2.23 2.80 9.23
C ALA A 22 -0.76 2.75 8.80
N VAL A 23 -0.30 3.69 7.96
CA VAL A 23 1.03 3.60 7.32
C VAL A 23 2.14 3.53 8.37
N ASP A 24 2.16 4.45 9.33
CA ASP A 24 3.22 4.50 10.35
C ASP A 24 3.18 3.25 11.26
N LEU A 25 2.00 2.77 11.63
CA LEU A 25 1.86 1.54 12.43
C LEU A 25 2.41 0.32 11.69
N ILE A 26 2.15 0.20 10.38
CA ILE A 26 2.65 -0.90 9.55
C ILE A 26 4.17 -0.77 9.36
N LEU A 27 4.69 0.45 9.20
CA LEU A 27 6.13 0.71 9.15
C LEU A 27 6.83 0.31 10.45
N ASP A 28 6.19 0.52 11.59
CA ASP A 28 6.68 0.08 12.90
C ASP A 28 6.59 -1.45 13.10
N GLY A 29 6.03 -2.20 12.13
CA GLY A 29 5.88 -3.65 12.20
C GLY A 29 4.78 -4.11 13.15
N ARG A 30 3.79 -3.24 13.42
CA ARG A 30 2.64 -3.55 14.27
C ARG A 30 1.57 -4.29 13.46
N ASP A 31 0.84 -5.17 14.12
CA ASP A 31 -0.39 -5.74 13.56
C ASP A 31 -1.50 -4.67 13.56
N VAL A 32 -2.18 -4.51 12.42
CA VAL A 32 -3.19 -3.47 12.22
C VAL A 32 -4.48 -4.07 11.69
N ILE A 33 -5.59 -3.73 12.33
CA ILE A 33 -6.94 -3.91 11.79
C ILE A 33 -7.45 -2.53 11.40
N ALA A 34 -7.70 -2.33 10.11
CA ALA A 34 -8.19 -1.07 9.57
C ALA A 34 -9.61 -1.25 9.02
N GLU A 35 -10.57 -0.51 9.58
CA GLU A 35 -11.93 -0.42 9.07
C GLU A 35 -12.16 0.95 8.44
N SER A 36 -12.61 0.96 7.19
CA SER A 36 -13.06 2.19 6.55
C SER A 36 -14.01 1.89 5.38
N PRO A 37 -14.80 2.86 4.90
CA PRO A 37 -15.64 2.68 3.72
C PRO A 37 -14.85 2.34 2.44
N THR A 38 -15.53 1.76 1.45
CA THR A 38 -14.96 1.55 0.11
C THR A 38 -14.62 2.90 -0.54
N GLY A 39 -13.55 2.93 -1.34
CA GLY A 39 -13.12 4.15 -2.03
C GLY A 39 -12.29 5.14 -1.18
N THR A 40 -12.02 4.86 0.11
CA THR A 40 -11.25 5.77 0.97
C THR A 40 -9.73 5.53 0.94
N GLY A 41 -9.21 4.82 -0.06
CA GLY A 41 -7.78 4.60 -0.22
C GLY A 41 -7.14 3.53 0.68
N LYS A 42 -7.91 2.54 1.15
CA LYS A 42 -7.39 1.41 1.97
C LYS A 42 -6.24 0.65 1.32
N THR A 43 -6.28 0.48 0.01
CA THR A 43 -5.24 -0.25 -0.73
C THR A 43 -3.87 0.38 -0.53
N LEU A 44 -3.75 1.69 -0.75
CA LEU A 44 -2.51 2.42 -0.52
C LEU A 44 -2.10 2.48 0.96
N ALA A 45 -3.06 2.36 1.88
CA ALA A 45 -2.75 2.34 3.31
C ALA A 45 -1.86 1.16 3.73
N TYR A 46 -1.96 0.01 3.04
CA TYR A 46 -1.04 -1.13 3.26
C TYR A 46 0.00 -1.30 2.16
N VAL A 47 -0.27 -0.89 0.90
CA VAL A 47 0.70 -1.03 -0.20
C VAL A 47 1.92 -0.13 -0.01
N LEU A 48 1.73 1.14 0.35
CA LEU A 48 2.83 2.09 0.52
C LEU A 48 3.88 1.61 1.55
N PRO A 49 3.50 1.23 2.78
CA PRO A 49 4.48 0.75 3.76
C PRO A 49 5.09 -0.61 3.41
N ILE A 50 4.39 -1.44 2.62
CA ILE A 50 4.99 -2.67 2.07
C ILE A 50 6.09 -2.31 1.08
N LEU A 51 5.80 -1.45 0.09
CA LEU A 51 6.77 -1.03 -0.93
C LEU A 51 8.00 -0.36 -0.33
N GLU A 52 7.81 0.50 0.68
CA GLU A 52 8.93 1.15 1.40
C GLU A 52 9.86 0.15 2.10
N LYS A 53 9.31 -1.00 2.54
CA LYS A 53 10.08 -2.05 3.22
C LYS A 53 10.72 -3.08 2.30
N LEU A 54 10.40 -3.08 1.00
CA LEU A 54 10.94 -4.07 0.08
C LEU A 54 12.43 -3.79 -0.22
N GLU A 55 13.24 -4.83 -0.09
CA GLU A 55 14.65 -4.82 -0.48
C GLU A 55 14.79 -5.29 -1.93
N ALA A 56 15.18 -4.40 -2.84
CA ALA A 56 15.18 -4.67 -4.29
C ALA A 56 16.26 -5.68 -4.75
N ASP A 57 17.30 -5.87 -3.96
CA ASP A 57 18.38 -6.83 -4.18
C ASP A 57 18.02 -8.26 -3.73
N GLN A 58 17.01 -8.39 -2.87
CA GLN A 58 16.52 -9.67 -2.37
C GLN A 58 15.52 -10.33 -3.33
N LYS A 59 15.78 -11.60 -3.69
CA LYS A 59 14.95 -12.37 -4.63
C LYS A 59 13.92 -13.31 -3.97
N ASN A 60 13.93 -13.40 -2.65
CA ASN A 60 12.93 -14.16 -1.89
C ASN A 60 11.59 -13.39 -1.82
N VAL A 61 10.51 -14.12 -1.49
CA VAL A 61 9.22 -13.49 -1.20
C VAL A 61 9.33 -12.70 0.10
N GLN A 62 9.03 -11.41 0.05
CA GLN A 62 9.14 -10.48 1.20
C GLN A 62 7.78 -10.02 1.74
N ALA A 63 6.71 -10.14 0.95
CA ALA A 63 5.36 -9.79 1.36
C ALA A 63 4.32 -10.68 0.66
N VAL A 64 3.19 -10.94 1.33
CA VAL A 64 2.06 -11.68 0.78
C VAL A 64 0.78 -10.88 1.02
N ILE A 65 0.03 -10.62 -0.05
CA ILE A 65 -1.28 -9.97 0.01
C ILE A 65 -2.33 -11.01 -0.40
N LEU A 66 -3.35 -11.19 0.44
CA LEU A 66 -4.46 -12.11 0.20
C LEU A 66 -5.75 -11.32 -0.03
N ALA A 67 -6.56 -11.76 -0.99
CA ALA A 67 -7.87 -11.18 -1.26
C ALA A 67 -8.88 -12.27 -1.63
N PRO A 68 -10.19 -12.05 -1.40
CA PRO A 68 -11.24 -13.07 -1.56
C PRO A 68 -11.55 -13.49 -3.01
N SER A 69 -11.10 -12.75 -4.01
CA SER A 69 -11.33 -13.08 -5.43
C SER A 69 -10.15 -12.74 -6.31
N ARG A 70 -10.06 -13.41 -7.46
CA ARG A 70 -9.03 -13.16 -8.47
C ARG A 70 -9.11 -11.73 -9.00
N GLU A 71 -10.31 -11.23 -9.24
CA GLU A 71 -10.55 -9.88 -9.74
C GLU A 71 -10.02 -8.83 -8.78
N LEU A 72 -10.24 -9.01 -7.47
CA LEU A 72 -9.73 -8.08 -6.47
C LEU A 72 -8.21 -8.18 -6.32
N VAL A 73 -7.63 -9.38 -6.41
CA VAL A 73 -6.17 -9.54 -6.46
C VAL A 73 -5.57 -8.77 -7.63
N MET A 74 -6.17 -8.86 -8.83
CA MET A 74 -5.70 -8.14 -10.00
C MET A 74 -5.80 -6.61 -9.83
N GLN A 75 -6.90 -6.10 -9.28
CA GLN A 75 -7.03 -4.67 -8.97
C GLN A 75 -5.96 -4.17 -8.00
N ILE A 76 -5.61 -4.96 -6.99
CA ILE A 76 -4.54 -4.62 -6.05
C ILE A 76 -3.18 -4.68 -6.75
N PHE A 77 -2.96 -5.68 -7.60
CA PHE A 77 -1.74 -5.83 -8.37
C PHE A 77 -1.49 -4.62 -9.29
N ASP A 78 -2.53 -4.12 -9.97
CA ASP A 78 -2.41 -2.95 -10.84
C ASP A 78 -1.95 -1.71 -10.04
N VAL A 79 -2.47 -1.52 -8.83
CA VAL A 79 -2.00 -0.47 -7.91
C VAL A 79 -0.52 -0.67 -7.54
N ILE A 80 -0.08 -1.89 -7.27
CA ILE A 80 1.33 -2.17 -6.95
C ILE A 80 2.23 -1.83 -8.15
N VAL A 81 1.82 -2.16 -9.37
CA VAL A 81 2.59 -1.87 -10.59
C VAL A 81 2.67 -0.38 -10.86
N GLU A 82 1.57 0.37 -10.64
CA GLU A 82 1.53 1.82 -10.80
C GLU A 82 2.43 2.55 -9.78
N TRP A 83 2.54 2.01 -8.57
CA TRP A 83 3.27 2.64 -7.46
C TRP A 83 4.72 2.19 -7.31
N LYS A 84 5.17 1.21 -8.09
CA LYS A 84 6.55 0.70 -8.14
C LYS A 84 7.52 1.67 -8.84
#